data_AF-A0A7X2KYW1-F1
#
_entry.id   AF-A0A7X2KYW1-F1
#
_cell.length_a   1.000
_cell.length_b   1.000
_cell.length_c   1.000
_cell.angle_alpha   90.00
_cell.angle_beta   90.00
_cell.angle_gamma   90.00
#
_symmetry.space_group_name_H-M   'P 1'
#
loop_
_entity.id
_entity.type
_entity.pdbx_description
1 polymer ?
#
loop_
_entity_poly.entity_id
_entity_poly.type
_entity_poly.pdbx_seq_one_letter_code
_entity_poly.pdbx_strand_id
1 'polypeptide(L)' 'MKAILFFLLFDISGGKLTLVEGKHLVFHSYEECQKVSKSMASSLDWKKKGYKSFSTCIPQEAFDEEPTM' A
#
# COMPACT_ATOMS: atom_id res chain seq x y z
N MET A 1 0.22 -0.61 18.80
CA MET A 1 1.21 -1.00 17.78
C MET A 1 0.95 -0.17 16.54
N LYS A 2 1.93 0.62 16.09
CA LYS A 2 1.78 1.43 14.87
C LYS A 2 1.86 0.55 13.63
N ALA A 3 1.22 0.97 12.55
CA ALA A 3 1.22 0.24 11.28
C ALA A 3 1.52 1.18 10.11
N ILE A 4 2.16 0.65 9.08
CA ILE A 4 2.47 1.38 7.85
C ILE A 4 1.61 0.78 6.74
N LEU A 5 0.80 1.61 6.08
CA LEU A 5 0.19 1.28 4.80
C LEU A 5 1.20 1.52 3.69
N PHE A 6 1.52 0.48 2.93
CA PHE A 6 2.16 0.63 1.63
C PHE A 6 1.10 0.57 0.54
N PHE A 7 1.11 1.55 -0.34
CA PHE A 7 0.25 1.62 -1.52
C PHE A 7 1.11 1.78 -2.77
N LEU A 8 0.85 0.94 -3.78
CA LEU A 8 1.52 0.96 -5.07
C LEU A 8 0.45 0.94 -6.18
N LEU A 9 0.60 1.81 -7.18
CA LEU A 9 -0.23 1.85 -8.37
C LEU A 9 0.64 1.57 -9.60
N PHE A 10 0.25 0.58 -10.39
CA PHE A 10 0.92 0.18 -11.60
C PHE A 10 0.06 0.43 -12.84
N ASP A 11 0.71 0.81 -13.94
CA ASP A 11 0.15 0.74 -15.29
C ASP A 11 0.66 -0.53 -15.99
N ILE A 12 -0.27 -1.32 -16.52
CA ILE A 12 -0.07 -2.58 -17.26
C ILE A 12 -0.43 -2.36 -18.74
N SER A 13 0.10 -1.30 -19.34
CA SER A 13 -0.08 -1.00 -20.76
C SER A 13 1.05 -1.60 -21.61
N GLY A 14 0.72 -2.08 -22.81
CA GLY A 14 1.72 -2.56 -23.77
C GLY A 14 2.58 -3.75 -23.31
N GLY A 15 2.07 -4.58 -22.38
CA GLY A 15 2.81 -5.73 -21.84
C GLY A 15 3.91 -5.39 -20.84
N LYS A 16 4.01 -4.13 -20.41
CA LYS A 16 4.97 -3.68 -19.38
C LYS A 16 4.23 -3.35 -18.09
N LEU A 17 4.86 -3.64 -16.96
CA LEU A 17 4.40 -3.24 -15.63
C LEU A 17 5.22 -2.01 -15.19
N THR A 18 4.59 -0.85 -15.09
CA THR A 18 5.26 0.40 -14.70
C THR A 18 4.67 0.91 -13.39
N LEU A 19 5.50 1.14 -12.37
CA LEU A 19 5.04 1.80 -11.14
C LEU A 19 4.78 3.28 -11.44
N VAL A 20 3.54 3.71 -11.24
CA VAL A 20 3.09 5.09 -11.50
C VAL A 20 3.09 5.90 -10.21
N GLU A 21 2.71 5.27 -9.09
CA GLU A 21 2.63 5.94 -7.79
C GLU A 21 2.95 4.98 -6.65
N GLY A 22 3.76 5.43 -5.70
CA GLY A 22 4.03 4.74 -4.45
C GLY A 22 3.82 5.68 -3.27
N LYS A 23 3.03 5.26 -2.28
CA LYS A 23 2.76 6.01 -1.05
C LYS A 23 2.95 5.13 0.18
N HIS A 24 3.48 5.72 1.24
CA HIS A 24 3.48 5.13 2.58
C HIS A 24 2.75 6.06 3.55
N LEU A 25 1.92 5.49 4.42
CA LEU A 25 1.18 6.24 5.45
C LEU A 25 1.31 5.51 6.78
N VAL A 26 1.58 6.25 7.86
CA VAL A 26 1.73 5.71 9.21
C VAL A 26 0.42 5.89 9.98
N PHE A 27 -0.03 4.82 10.63
CA PHE A 27 -1.24 4.76 11.44
C PHE A 27 -0.92 4.39 12.89
N HIS A 28 -1.78 4.83 13.81
CA HIS A 28 -1.60 4.57 15.24
C HIS A 28 -1.96 3.12 15.61
N SER A 29 -2.78 2.46 14.81
CA SER A 29 -3.15 1.05 14.96
C SER A 29 -3.23 0.30 13.63
N TYR A 30 -3.13 -1.03 13.70
CA TYR A 30 -3.27 -1.90 12.53
C TYR A 30 -4.72 -1.91 12.00
N GLU A 31 -5.72 -1.87 12.88
CA GLU A 31 -7.13 -1.78 12.51
C GLU A 31 -7.45 -0.50 11.74
N GLU A 32 -6.84 0.63 12.14
CA GLU A 32 -6.97 1.91 11.45
C GLU A 32 -6.40 1.81 10.03
N CYS A 33 -5.19 1.25 9.89
CA CYS A 33 -4.57 1.00 8.60
C CYS A 33 -5.46 0.14 7.69
N GLN A 34 -6.01 -0.97 8.21
CA GLN A 34 -6.86 -1.86 7.42
C GLN A 34 -8.16 -1.20 6.93
N LYS A 35 -8.77 -0.35 7.76
CA LYS A 35 -9.98 0.41 7.36
C LYS A 35 -9.67 1.32 6.18
N VAL A 36 -8.55 2.04 6.24
CA VAL A 36 -8.13 2.94 5.15
C VAL A 36 -7.73 2.16 3.90
N SER A 37 -6.96 1.08 4.03
CA SER A 37 -6.57 0.21 2.90
C SER A 37 -7.80 -0.31 2.12
N LYS A 38 -8.83 -0.79 2.83
CA LYS A 38 -10.09 -1.23 2.21
C LYS A 38 -10.82 -0.09 1.51
N SER A 39 -10.86 1.09 2.13
CA SER A 39 -11.48 2.28 1.54
C SER A 39 -10.75 2.74 0.28
N MET A 40 -9.40 2.79 0.28
CA MET A 40 -8.60 3.15 -0.89
C MET A 40 -8.80 2.19 -2.06
N ALA A 41 -8.88 0.88 -1.79
CA ALA A 41 -9.17 -0.12 -2.83
C ALA A 41 -10.54 0.10 -3.50
N SER A 42 -11.52 0.60 -2.74
CA SER A 42 -12.87 0.90 -3.25
C SER A 42 -12.99 2.27 -3.94
N SER A 43 -12.15 3.25 -3.58
CA SER A 43 -12.19 4.62 -4.11
C SER A 43 -11.31 4.83 -5.34
N LEU A 44 -10.37 3.91 -5.60
CA LEU A 44 -9.67 3.82 -6.87
C LEU A 44 -10.68 3.38 -7.94
N ASP A 45 -11.36 4.38 -8.48
CA ASP A 45 -12.26 4.26 -9.60
C ASP A 45 -11.47 3.63 -10.76
N TRP A 46 -11.65 2.32 -10.97
CA TRP A 46 -10.97 1.47 -11.96
C TRP A 46 -11.28 1.87 -13.43
N LYS A 47 -11.72 3.11 -13.63
CA LYS A 47 -12.19 3.70 -14.89
C LYS A 47 -11.13 3.73 -15.99
N LYS A 48 -9.84 3.55 -15.68
CA LYS A 48 -8.78 3.38 -16.68
C LYS A 48 -8.38 1.90 -16.80
N LYS A 49 -8.75 1.28 -17.93
CA LYS A 49 -8.21 -0.03 -18.33
C LYS A 49 -6.68 0.01 -18.30
N GLY A 50 -6.06 -1.03 -17.75
CA GLY A 50 -4.60 -1.17 -17.66
C GLY A 50 -4.02 -0.91 -16.27
N TYR A 51 -4.72 -0.23 -15.36
CA TYR A 51 -4.16 0.07 -14.05
C TYR A 51 -4.45 -1.04 -13.01
N LYS A 52 -3.46 -1.37 -12.19
CA LYS A 52 -3.58 -2.27 -11.04
C LYS A 52 -2.93 -1.67 -9.81
N SER A 53 -3.61 -1.73 -8.67
CA SER A 53 -3.05 -1.30 -7.39
C SER A 53 -2.80 -2.49 -6.47
N PHE A 54 -1.81 -2.33 -5.59
CA PHE A 54 -1.53 -3.21 -4.48
C PHE A 54 -1.43 -2.35 -3.22
N SER A 55 -2.06 -2.77 -2.13
CA SER A 55 -1.89 -2.13 -0.84
C SER A 55 -1.78 -3.16 0.26
N THR A 56 -0.91 -2.92 1.24
CA THR A 56 -0.74 -3.79 2.40
C THR A 56 -0.46 -2.98 3.66
N CYS A 57 -0.92 -3.49 4.79
CA CYS A 57 -0.60 -2.95 6.11
C CYS A 57 0.48 -3.81 6.75
N ILE A 58 1.55 -3.18 7.20
CA ILE A 58 2.70 -3.85 7.80
C ILE A 58 2.90 -3.27 9.20
N PRO A 59 3.05 -4.09 10.25
CA PRO A 59 3.46 -3.60 11.58
C PRO A 59 4.75 -2.77 11.45
N GLN A 60 4.81 -1.61 12.10
CA GLN A 60 6.00 -0.74 12.00
C GLN A 60 7.28 -1.45 12.48
N GLU A 61 7.14 -2.32 13.49
CA GLU A 61 8.20 -3.16 14.03
C GLU A 61 8.83 -4.12 13.03
N ALA A 62 8.17 -4.44 11.91
CA ALA A 62 8.79 -5.23 10.83
C ALA A 62 9.89 -4.46 10.06
N PHE A 63 10.02 -3.15 10.31
CA PHE A 63 11.07 -2.29 9.75
C PHE A 63 12.12 -1.87 10.78
N ASP A 64 11.90 -2.18 12.06
CA ASP A 64 12.91 -1.97 13.07
C ASP A 64 13.96 -3.06 12.86
N GLU A 65 15.21 -2.69 12.53
CA GLU A 65 16.31 -3.65 12.44
C GLU A 65 16.38 -4.42 13.76
N GLU A 66 16.40 -5.76 13.71
CA GLU A 66 16.72 -6.54 14.90
C GLU A 66 18.04 -5.99 15.46
N PRO A 67 18.13 -5.66 16.76
CA PRO A 67 19.40 -5.25 17.33
C PRO A 67 20.38 -6.38 17.05
N THR A 68 21.40 -6.08 16.23
CA THR A 68 22.50 -6.99 15.95
C THR A 68 23.13 -7.32 17.31
N MET A 69 22.87 -8.53 17.81
CA MET A 69 23.47 -9.07 19.03
C MET A 69 24.96 -9.30 18.85
#